data_AF-A0A2T4Q3P8-F1
#
_entry.id   AF-A0A2T4Q3P8-F1
#
_cell.length_a   1.000
_cell.length_b   1.000
_cell.length_c   1.000
_cell.angle_alpha   90.00
_cell.angle_beta   90.00
_cell.angle_gamma   90.00
#
_symmetry.space_group_name_H-M   'P 1'
#
loop_
_entity.id
_entity.type
_entity.pdbx_description
1 polymer ?
#
loop_
_entity_poly.entity_id
_entity_poly.type
_entity_poly.pdbx_seq_one_letter_code
_entity_poly.pdbx_strand_id
1 'polypeptide(L)'
;MLIDKFETYIINIADLKSRSSRKSLSKLCKQLKFCESFQYQIFKQQGMYALEVSLPKQQLPYFITFLSFHNFTIYQILSPKHLDELLDSERLYQSAKRFELSIDGLQDAFIKDKVIDIMNMYMNHYDISYTLNKNCASIICPPDIFSKLLHTVATRNIDILSAGYKSKAINKARIS
;
A
#
# COMPACT_ATOMS: atom_id res chain seq x y z
N MET A 1 -13.55 -2.16 -25.54
CA MET A 1 -14.26 -2.25 -24.25
C MET A 1 -13.62 -3.40 -23.48
N LEU A 2 -12.57 -3.10 -22.71
CA LEU A 2 -11.90 -4.10 -21.89
C LEU A 2 -12.82 -4.37 -20.70
N ILE A 3 -13.19 -5.63 -20.50
CA ILE A 3 -13.85 -6.07 -19.27
C ILE A 3 -12.87 -5.73 -18.15
N ASP A 4 -13.20 -4.73 -17.34
CA ASP A 4 -12.43 -4.38 -16.17
C ASP A 4 -12.50 -5.58 -15.22
N LYS A 5 -11.44 -6.39 -15.24
CA LYS A 5 -11.36 -7.58 -14.42
C LYS A 5 -11.28 -7.11 -12.97
N PHE A 6 -12.32 -7.41 -12.20
CA PHE A 6 -12.30 -7.21 -10.76
C PHE A 6 -11.12 -7.98 -10.18
N GLU A 7 -10.34 -7.28 -9.36
CA GLU A 7 -9.24 -7.85 -8.59
C GLU A 7 -9.51 -7.61 -7.11
N THR A 8 -9.13 -8.59 -6.30
CA THR A 8 -9.23 -8.49 -4.85
C THR A 8 -7.90 -8.03 -4.27
N TYR A 9 -7.96 -7.09 -3.34
CA TYR A 9 -6.82 -6.52 -2.64
C TYR A 9 -7.05 -6.59 -1.13
N ILE A 10 -5.96 -6.79 -0.39
CA ILE A 10 -5.91 -6.78 1.06
C ILE A 10 -5.14 -5.52 1.48
N ILE A 11 -5.83 -4.62 2.16
CA ILE A 11 -5.29 -3.33 2.59
C ILE A 11 -5.09 -3.38 4.10
N ASN A 12 -3.83 -3.30 4.52
CA ASN A 12 -3.44 -3.24 5.91
C ASN A 12 -3.53 -1.79 6.40
N ILE A 13 -4.48 -1.51 7.28
CA ILE A 13 -4.78 -0.16 7.79
C ILE A 13 -4.55 -0.16 9.30
N ALA A 14 -3.97 0.93 9.81
CA ALA A 14 -3.77 1.13 11.24
C ALA A 14 -5.09 1.08 12.04
N ASP A 15 -4.99 0.72 13.32
CA ASP A 15 -6.04 0.83 14.33
C ASP A 15 -7.35 0.07 14.05
N LEU A 16 -7.34 -0.90 13.11
CA LEU A 16 -8.53 -1.71 12.83
C LEU A 16 -8.90 -2.68 13.95
N LYS A 17 -8.09 -2.82 15.01
CA LYS A 17 -8.51 -3.49 16.26
C LYS A 17 -9.63 -2.74 16.96
N SER A 18 -9.67 -1.41 16.85
CA SER A 18 -10.72 -0.58 17.42
C SER A 18 -12.05 -0.73 16.67
N ARG A 19 -13.15 -0.90 17.43
CA ARG A 19 -14.50 -0.94 16.86
C ARG A 19 -14.90 0.39 16.23
N SER A 20 -14.44 1.53 16.78
CA SER A 20 -14.76 2.85 16.23
C SER A 20 -14.11 3.04 14.85
N SER A 21 -12.83 2.67 14.70
CA SER A 21 -12.10 2.72 13.43
C SER A 21 -12.78 1.84 12.37
N ARG A 22 -13.15 0.60 12.71
CA ARG A 22 -13.89 -0.29 11.79
C ARG A 22 -15.24 0.28 11.36
N LYS A 23 -16.00 0.91 12.27
CA LYS A 23 -17.27 1.57 11.95
C LYS A 23 -17.05 2.79 11.04
N SER A 24 -16.03 3.60 11.31
CA SER A 24 -15.68 4.76 10.50
C SER A 24 -15.31 4.34 9.08
N LEU A 25 -14.41 3.35 8.94
CA LEU A 25 -14.02 2.79 7.66
C LEU A 25 -15.20 2.21 6.90
N SER A 26 -16.05 1.43 7.57
CA SER A 26 -17.25 0.85 6.95
C SER A 26 -18.24 1.91 6.48
N LYS A 27 -18.41 3.01 7.23
CA LYS A 27 -19.23 4.14 6.82
C LYS A 27 -18.64 4.81 5.59
N LEU A 28 -17.32 5.01 5.58
CA LEU A 28 -16.60 5.64 4.48
C LEU A 28 -16.71 4.82 3.19
N CYS A 29 -16.48 3.50 3.24
CA CYS A 29 -16.64 2.63 2.08
C CYS A 29 -18.06 2.66 1.49
N LYS A 30 -19.10 2.82 2.32
CA LYS A 30 -20.50 2.97 1.83
C LYS A 30 -20.78 4.30 1.14
N GLN A 31 -20.03 5.34 1.47
CA GLN A 31 -20.20 6.67 0.88
C GLN A 31 -19.50 6.80 -0.47
N LEU A 32 -18.50 5.96 -0.71
CA LEU A 32 -17.76 5.94 -1.96
C LEU A 32 -18.66 5.51 -3.11
N LYS A 33 -18.72 6.34 -4.15
CA LYS A 33 -19.44 6.06 -5.40
C LYS A 33 -18.44 5.94 -6.55
N PHE A 34 -18.16 4.72 -6.95
CA PHE A 34 -17.45 4.44 -8.19
C PHE A 34 -18.41 4.24 -9.35
N CYS A 35 -17.87 4.24 -10.58
CA CYS A 35 -18.64 3.91 -11.78
C CYS A 35 -19.19 2.47 -11.72
N GLU A 36 -18.46 1.56 -11.07
CA GLU A 36 -18.88 0.18 -10.86
C GLU A 36 -18.98 -0.11 -9.36
N SER A 37 -19.97 -0.90 -8.97
CA SER A 37 -20.13 -1.29 -7.57
C SER A 37 -18.96 -2.18 -7.14
N PHE A 38 -18.29 -1.82 -6.06
CA PHE A 38 -17.23 -2.64 -5.47
C PHE A 38 -17.73 -3.36 -4.22
N GLN A 39 -17.03 -4.44 -3.84
CA GLN A 39 -17.29 -5.19 -2.63
C GLN A 39 -16.17 -4.94 -1.62
N TYR A 40 -16.51 -4.90 -0.33
CA TYR A 40 -15.52 -4.78 0.72
C TYR A 40 -15.93 -5.56 1.96
N GLN A 41 -14.93 -6.05 2.69
CA GLN A 41 -15.11 -6.75 3.95
C GLN A 41 -13.94 -6.44 4.88
N ILE A 42 -14.23 -6.18 6.16
CA ILE A 42 -13.19 -6.16 7.20
C ILE A 42 -13.16 -7.55 7.81
N PHE A 43 -12.02 -8.24 7.70
CA PHE A 43 -11.83 -9.57 8.25
C PHE A 43 -10.75 -9.58 9.33
N LYS A 44 -10.66 -10.69 10.04
CA LYS A 44 -9.64 -10.93 11.06
C LYS A 44 -8.90 -12.23 10.74
N GLN A 45 -7.58 -12.17 10.70
CA GLN A 45 -6.72 -13.34 10.51
C GLN A 45 -5.53 -13.29 11.46
N GLN A 46 -5.27 -14.40 12.15
CA GLN A 46 -4.16 -14.51 13.12
C GLN A 46 -4.09 -13.36 14.14
N GLY A 47 -5.23 -12.78 14.52
CA GLY A 47 -5.30 -11.66 15.46
C GLY A 47 -5.20 -10.26 14.82
N MET A 48 -4.87 -10.17 13.54
CA MET A 48 -4.76 -8.94 12.77
C MET A 48 -6.07 -8.64 12.03
N TYR A 49 -6.43 -7.37 11.91
CA TYR A 49 -7.58 -6.93 11.12
C TYR A 49 -7.09 -6.26 9.85
N ALA A 50 -7.70 -6.58 8.71
CA ALA A 50 -7.41 -5.95 7.43
C ALA A 50 -8.71 -5.70 6.64
N LEU A 51 -8.62 -4.81 5.66
CA LEU A 51 -9.70 -4.53 4.72
C LEU A 51 -9.46 -5.35 3.44
N GLU A 52 -10.37 -6.26 3.13
CA GLU A 52 -10.47 -6.87 1.81
C GLU A 52 -11.38 -6.00 0.93
N VAL A 53 -10.94 -5.72 -0.29
CA VAL A 53 -11.71 -4.97 -1.28
C VAL A 53 -11.61 -5.64 -2.64
N SER A 54 -12.74 -5.78 -3.33
CA SER A 54 -12.82 -6.29 -4.70
C SER A 54 -13.38 -5.19 -5.60
N LEU A 55 -12.54 -4.69 -6.49
CA LEU A 55 -12.83 -3.57 -7.39
C LEU A 55 -12.11 -3.73 -8.74
N PRO A 56 -12.54 -3.02 -9.79
CA PRO A 56 -11.78 -2.90 -11.03
C PRO A 56 -10.35 -2.46 -10.78
N LYS A 57 -9.37 -3.12 -11.41
CA LYS A 57 -7.95 -2.80 -11.21
C LYS A 57 -7.62 -1.30 -11.36
N GLN A 58 -8.26 -0.62 -12.32
CA GLN A 58 -8.08 0.81 -12.58
C GLN A 58 -8.60 1.70 -11.43
N GLN A 59 -9.50 1.20 -10.58
CA GLN A 59 -10.07 1.94 -9.45
C GLN A 59 -9.22 1.84 -8.17
N LEU A 60 -8.24 0.94 -8.10
CA LEU A 60 -7.40 0.78 -6.91
C LEU A 60 -6.67 2.08 -6.54
N PRO A 61 -5.98 2.77 -7.45
CA PRO A 61 -5.31 4.03 -7.12
C PRO A 61 -6.25 5.05 -6.49
N TYR A 62 -7.43 5.25 -7.08
CA TYR A 62 -8.45 6.16 -6.56
C TYR A 62 -8.93 5.75 -5.16
N PHE A 63 -9.09 4.45 -4.91
CA PHE A 63 -9.46 3.94 -3.59
C PHE A 63 -8.39 4.24 -2.54
N ILE A 64 -7.12 4.01 -2.86
CA ILE A 64 -5.99 4.28 -1.96
C ILE A 64 -5.83 5.77 -1.69
N THR A 65 -5.95 6.61 -2.72
CA THR A 65 -5.95 8.07 -2.60
C THR A 65 -7.10 8.56 -1.74
N PHE A 66 -8.31 8.01 -1.94
CA PHE A 66 -9.47 8.36 -1.13
C PHE A 66 -9.29 8.02 0.35
N LEU A 67 -8.83 6.80 0.66
CA LEU A 67 -8.52 6.42 2.04
C LEU A 67 -7.45 7.33 2.66
N SER A 68 -6.42 7.68 1.88
CA SER A 68 -5.35 8.58 2.32
C SER A 68 -5.89 9.97 2.64
N PHE A 69 -6.75 10.56 1.80
CA PHE A 69 -7.41 11.85 2.09
C PHE A 69 -8.31 11.83 3.32
N HIS A 70 -8.85 10.66 3.68
CA HIS A 70 -9.60 10.46 4.91
C HIS A 70 -8.73 10.08 6.12
N ASN A 71 -7.41 10.28 6.03
CA ASN A 71 -6.41 10.05 7.08
C ASN A 71 -6.35 8.61 7.60
N PHE A 72 -6.68 7.62 6.75
CA PHE A 72 -6.40 6.23 7.07
C PHE A 72 -4.92 5.92 6.77
N THR A 73 -4.18 5.51 7.80
CA THR A 73 -2.78 5.10 7.66
C THR A 73 -2.71 3.70 7.05
N ILE A 74 -2.20 3.60 5.82
CA ILE A 74 -2.03 2.35 5.08
C ILE A 74 -0.58 1.89 5.22
N TYR A 75 -0.38 0.62 5.61
CA TYR A 75 0.94 0.00 5.71
C TYR A 75 1.24 -0.91 4.52
N GLN A 76 0.23 -1.60 3.99
CA GLN A 76 0.40 -2.54 2.89
C GLN A 76 -0.86 -2.60 2.01
N ILE A 77 -0.65 -2.90 0.73
CA ILE A 77 -1.64 -3.19 -0.28
C ILE A 77 -1.17 -4.48 -0.98
N LEU A 78 -1.81 -5.59 -0.64
CA LEU A 78 -1.39 -6.93 -1.03
C LEU A 78 -2.45 -7.60 -1.91
N SER A 79 -2.02 -8.56 -2.73
CA SER A 79 -2.94 -9.54 -3.31
C SER A 79 -3.27 -10.61 -2.27
N PRO A 80 -4.46 -11.25 -2.31
CA PRO A 80 -4.81 -12.38 -1.43
C PRO A 80 -3.79 -13.52 -1.45
N LYS A 81 -3.00 -13.64 -2.53
CA LYS A 81 -1.91 -14.63 -2.63
C LYS A 81 -0.76 -14.40 -1.66
N HIS A 82 -0.60 -13.17 -1.15
CA HIS A 82 0.47 -12.75 -0.24
C HIS A 82 -0.08 -12.41 1.15
N LEU A 83 -1.23 -12.99 1.51
CA LEU A 83 -1.89 -12.74 2.78
C LEU A 83 -1.08 -13.23 3.99
N ASP A 84 -0.19 -14.19 3.78
CA ASP A 84 0.81 -14.66 4.73
C ASP A 84 1.89 -13.62 5.05
N GLU A 85 2.08 -12.61 4.20
CA GLU A 85 3.03 -11.50 4.38
C GLU A 85 2.40 -10.28 5.09
N LEU A 86 1.17 -10.41 5.62
CA LEU A 86 0.48 -9.36 6.34
C LEU A 86 1.22 -8.99 7.64
N LEU A 87 1.60 -7.72 7.77
CA LEU A 87 2.26 -7.18 8.96
C LEU A 87 1.24 -6.89 10.07
N ASP A 88 1.63 -7.15 11.32
CA ASP A 88 0.87 -6.65 12.46
C ASP A 88 1.07 -5.13 12.58
N SER A 89 0.07 -4.37 12.13
CA SER A 89 0.06 -2.90 12.16
C SER A 89 0.23 -2.32 13.56
N GLU A 90 0.05 -3.13 14.61
CA GLU A 90 0.09 -2.72 16.02
C GLU A 90 1.44 -3.07 16.67
N ARG A 91 2.21 -3.94 16.03
CA ARG A 91 3.54 -4.37 16.48
C ARG A 91 4.54 -4.20 15.35
N LEU A 92 4.54 -3.01 14.77
CA LEU A 92 5.45 -2.67 13.69
C LEU A 92 6.89 -2.67 14.21
N TYR A 93 7.78 -3.22 13.40
CA TYR A 93 9.20 -3.17 13.65
C TYR A 93 9.66 -1.72 13.68
N GLN A 94 10.42 -1.32 14.70
CA GLN A 94 11.09 -0.01 14.69
C GLN A 94 12.31 -0.01 13.75
N SER A 95 12.82 -1.20 13.41
CA SER A 95 13.95 -1.34 12.49
C SER A 95 13.55 -1.10 11.05
N ALA A 96 14.48 -0.54 10.28
CA ALA A 96 14.31 -0.37 8.85
C ALA A 96 14.10 -1.72 8.16
N LYS A 97 13.13 -1.75 7.26
CA LYS A 97 12.72 -2.92 6.47
C LYS A 97 12.68 -2.55 5.00
N ARG A 98 12.85 -3.56 4.14
CA ARG A 98 12.73 -3.39 2.69
C ARG A 98 11.27 -3.52 2.27
N PHE A 99 10.73 -2.47 1.70
CA PHE A 99 9.41 -2.39 1.11
C PHE A 99 9.51 -2.29 -0.41
N GLU A 100 8.50 -2.81 -1.10
CA GLU A 100 8.30 -2.62 -2.53
C GLU A 100 7.01 -1.87 -2.76
N LEU A 101 7.11 -0.78 -3.51
CA LEU A 101 5.99 0.05 -3.95
C LEU A 101 5.90 -0.05 -5.47
N SER A 102 4.84 -0.67 -5.96
CA SER A 102 4.56 -0.74 -7.40
C SER A 102 3.75 0.47 -7.83
N ILE A 103 4.26 1.19 -8.84
CA ILE A 103 3.71 2.45 -9.32
C ILE A 103 3.36 2.28 -10.79
N ASP A 104 2.13 2.63 -11.15
CA ASP A 104 1.74 2.64 -12.56
C ASP A 104 2.44 3.77 -13.31
N GLY A 105 2.81 3.52 -14.56
CA GLY A 105 3.46 4.53 -15.39
C GLY A 105 4.85 4.98 -14.92
N LEU A 106 5.56 4.27 -14.03
CA LEU A 106 6.92 4.63 -13.60
C LEU A 106 7.97 4.69 -14.76
N GLN A 107 7.62 4.15 -15.93
CA GLN A 107 8.41 4.30 -17.16
C GLN A 107 8.23 5.66 -17.84
N ASP A 108 7.12 6.35 -17.58
CA ASP A 108 6.89 7.72 -18.04
C ASP A 108 7.82 8.68 -17.30
N ALA A 109 8.52 9.53 -18.05
CA ALA A 109 9.53 10.43 -17.48
C ALA A 109 8.93 11.39 -16.44
N PHE A 110 7.71 11.88 -16.67
CA PHE A 110 7.06 12.84 -15.77
C PHE A 110 6.62 12.18 -14.47
N ILE A 111 6.08 10.97 -14.52
CA ILE A 111 5.75 10.20 -13.31
C ILE A 111 7.03 9.84 -12.56
N LYS A 112 8.06 9.39 -13.27
CA LYS A 112 9.34 9.01 -12.68
C LYS A 112 10.00 10.19 -11.96
N ASP A 113 10.05 11.36 -12.57
CA ASP A 113 10.65 12.56 -11.97
C ASP A 113 9.89 12.97 -10.70
N LYS A 114 8.55 12.96 -10.72
CA LYS A 114 7.74 13.22 -9.52
C LYS A 114 8.01 12.22 -8.38
N VAL A 115 8.17 10.94 -8.72
CA VAL A 115 8.50 9.91 -7.73
C VAL A 115 9.89 10.16 -7.16
N ILE A 116 10.88 10.48 -8.00
CA ILE A 116 12.24 10.83 -7.56
C ILE A 116 12.20 12.04 -6.62
N ASP A 117 11.45 13.09 -6.94
CA ASP A 117 11.32 14.28 -6.10
C ASP A 117 10.73 13.96 -4.73
N ILE A 118 9.68 13.11 -4.67
CA ILE A 118 9.10 12.65 -3.41
C ILE A 118 10.14 11.85 -2.62
N MET A 119 10.84 10.93 -3.26
CA MET A 119 11.82 10.09 -2.59
C MET A 119 13.00 10.90 -2.06
N ASN A 120 13.51 11.87 -2.83
CA ASN A 120 14.58 12.77 -2.42
C ASN A 120 14.13 13.68 -1.28
N MET A 121 12.88 14.16 -1.32
CA MET A 121 12.29 14.90 -0.20
C MET A 121 12.31 14.05 1.08
N TYR A 122 11.93 12.77 1.01
CA TYR A 122 11.98 11.88 2.16
C TYR A 122 13.41 11.55 2.62
N MET A 123 14.36 11.34 1.69
CA MET A 123 15.78 11.12 2.03
C MET A 123 16.38 12.29 2.84
N ASN A 124 15.95 13.51 2.54
CA ASN A 124 16.45 14.70 3.24
C ASN A 124 15.88 14.87 4.66
N HIS A 125 14.72 14.25 4.96
CA HIS A 125 14.02 14.41 6.24
C HIS A 125 14.03 13.16 7.11
N TYR A 126 14.27 11.99 6.51
CA TYR A 126 14.19 10.68 7.15
C TYR A 126 15.34 9.79 6.67
N ASP A 127 15.75 8.83 7.51
CA ASP A 127 16.72 7.81 7.14
C ASP A 127 16.07 6.77 6.23
N ILE A 128 16.03 7.09 4.93
CA ILE A 128 15.53 6.21 3.88
C ILE A 128 16.57 6.00 2.79
N SER A 129 16.55 4.82 2.16
CA SER A 129 17.26 4.58 0.90
C SER A 129 16.31 3.93 -0.09
N TYR A 130 16.43 4.26 -1.37
CA TYR A 130 15.54 3.72 -2.40
C TYR A 130 16.29 3.38 -3.69
N THR A 131 15.72 2.44 -4.44
CA THR A 131 16.14 2.08 -5.79
C THR A 131 14.90 1.98 -6.68
N LEU A 132 14.97 2.56 -7.87
CA LEU A 132 13.88 2.51 -8.86
C LEU A 132 14.18 1.42 -9.89
N ASN A 133 13.29 0.44 -9.97
CA ASN A 133 13.23 -0.55 -11.04
C ASN A 133 12.12 -0.16 -12.02
N LYS A 134 11.93 -0.95 -13.09
CA LYS A 134 10.99 -0.59 -14.17
C LYS A 134 9.61 -0.11 -13.68
N ASN A 135 8.96 -0.88 -12.81
CA ASN A 135 7.61 -0.56 -12.33
C ASN A 135 7.52 -0.47 -10.80
N CYS A 136 8.65 -0.53 -10.10
CA CYS A 136 8.69 -0.65 -8.65
C CYS A 136 9.78 0.22 -8.03
N ALA A 137 9.44 0.91 -6.95
CA ALA A 137 10.39 1.51 -6.03
C ALA A 137 10.65 0.54 -4.87
N SER A 138 11.90 0.13 -4.71
CA SER A 138 12.36 -0.67 -3.57
C SER A 138 12.95 0.28 -2.53
N ILE A 139 12.28 0.42 -1.39
CA ILE A 139 12.59 1.41 -0.36
C ILE A 139 13.00 0.68 0.92
N ILE A 140 14.05 1.14 1.59
CA ILE A 140 14.45 0.67 2.92
C ILE A 140 14.19 1.81 3.89
N CYS A 141 13.25 1.59 4.81
CA CYS A 141 12.87 2.55 5.84
C CYS A 141 12.10 1.87 6.98
N PRO A 142 11.89 2.53 8.12
CA PRO A 142 10.94 2.08 9.12
C PRO A 142 9.48 2.06 8.59
N PRO A 143 8.62 1.16 9.07
CA PRO A 143 7.23 1.02 8.59
C PRO A 143 6.37 2.29 8.76
N ASP A 144 6.61 3.09 9.79
CA ASP A 144 5.90 4.36 10.02
C ASP A 144 6.30 5.44 9.02
N ILE A 145 7.56 5.43 8.57
CA ILE A 145 8.03 6.30 7.48
C ILE A 145 7.49 5.80 6.16
N PHE A 146 7.42 4.49 5.95
CA PHE A 146 6.83 3.90 4.75
C PHE A 146 5.35 4.28 4.59
N SER A 147 4.55 4.25 5.66
CA SER A 147 3.13 4.63 5.58
C SER A 147 2.93 6.11 5.25
N LYS A 148 3.78 7.00 5.79
CA LYS A 148 3.81 8.43 5.42
C LYS A 148 4.17 8.62 3.95
N LEU A 149 5.16 7.88 3.46
CA LEU A 149 5.57 7.89 2.06
C LEU A 149 4.42 7.43 1.16
N LEU A 150 3.75 6.32 1.49
CA LEU A 150 2.58 5.83 0.75
C LEU A 150 1.46 6.88 0.69
N HIS A 151 1.15 7.50 1.82
CA HIS A 151 0.17 8.58 1.88
C HIS A 151 0.56 9.75 0.97
N THR A 152 1.84 10.14 0.96
CA THR A 152 2.34 11.24 0.12
C THR A 152 2.27 10.91 -1.36
N VAL A 153 2.63 9.68 -1.74
CA VAL A 153 2.54 9.20 -3.12
C VAL A 153 1.07 9.20 -3.58
N ALA A 154 0.17 8.65 -2.78
CA ALA A 154 -1.25 8.57 -3.10
C ALA A 154 -1.90 9.96 -3.24
N THR A 155 -1.58 10.89 -2.35
CA THR A 155 -2.12 12.27 -2.35
C THR A 155 -1.51 13.18 -3.42
N ARG A 156 -0.40 12.76 -4.06
CA ARG A 156 0.20 13.45 -5.22
C ARG A 156 -0.24 12.88 -6.57
N ASN A 157 -1.34 12.12 -6.58
CA ASN A 157 -1.93 11.52 -7.78
C ASN A 157 -0.93 10.64 -8.54
N ILE A 158 -0.15 9.85 -7.79
CA ILE A 158 0.67 8.78 -8.37
C ILE A 158 -0.04 7.46 -8.08
N ASP A 159 -0.26 6.70 -9.14
CA ASP A 159 -1.08 5.51 -9.08
C ASP A 159 -0.33 4.33 -8.43
N ILE A 160 -0.78 3.96 -7.23
CA ILE A 160 -0.21 2.84 -6.47
C ILE A 160 -0.93 1.55 -6.83
N LEU A 161 -0.18 0.56 -7.32
CA LEU A 161 -0.70 -0.75 -7.72
C LEU A 161 -0.52 -1.81 -6.62
N SER A 162 0.56 -1.71 -5.83
CA SER A 162 0.79 -2.55 -4.67
C SER A 162 1.83 -1.92 -3.75
N ALA A 163 1.79 -2.28 -2.47
CA ALA A 163 2.73 -1.81 -1.46
C ALA A 163 2.95 -2.94 -0.46
N GLY A 164 4.13 -3.55 -0.44
CA GLY A 164 4.37 -4.77 0.32
C GLY A 164 5.71 -4.75 1.04
N TYR A 165 5.79 -5.50 2.13
CA TYR A 165 7.06 -5.80 2.77
C TYR A 165 7.71 -6.97 2.03
N LYS A 166 8.96 -6.80 1.61
CA LYS A 166 9.71 -7.91 1.02
C LYS A 166 10.52 -8.62 2.10
N SER A 167 9.99 -9.74 2.58
CA SER A 167 10.68 -10.61 3.55
C SER A 167 11.95 -11.27 2.98
N LYS A 168 12.11 -11.33 1.65
CA LYS A 168 13.25 -12.00 1.01
C LYS A 168 14.48 -11.08 0.90
N ALA A 169 15.30 -11.11 1.94
CA ALA A 169 16.76 -11.16 1.78
C ALA A 169 17.23 -12.56 2.24
N ILE A 170 18.13 -13.17 1.47
CA ILE A 170 18.64 -14.55 1.59
C ILE A 170 17.74 -15.60 0.92
N ASN A 171 17.67 -15.54 -0.41
CA ASN A 171 17.70 -16.82 -1.14
C ASN A 171 18.96 -17.55 -0.67
N LYS A 172 18.79 -18.76 -0.14
CA LYS A 172 19.83 -19.73 0.17
C LYS A 172 21.04 -19.53 -0.76
N ALA A 173 22.11 -18.95 -0.24
CA ALA A 173 23.42 -19.24 -0.79
C ALA A 173 23.56 -20.76 -0.62
N ARG A 174 23.35 -21.51 -1.71
CA ARG A 174 23.83 -22.88 -1.80
C ARG A 174 25.34 -22.76 -1.69
N ILE A 175 25.85 -22.95 -0.49
CA ILE A 175 27.25 -23.32 -0.29
C ILE A 175 27.41 -24.60 -1.09
N SER A 176 28.13 -24.50 -2.20
CA SER A 176 28.58 -25.63 -3.01
C SER A 176 29.96 -26.04 -2.53
#